data_AF-A0A2D5PLZ8-F1
#
_entry.id   AF-A0A2D5PLZ8-F1
#
_cell.length_a   1.000
_cell.length_b   1.000
_cell.length_c   1.000
_cell.angle_alpha   90.00
_cell.angle_beta   90.00
_cell.angle_gamma   90.00
#
_symmetry.space_group_name_H-M   'P 1'
#
loop_
_entity.id
_entity.type
_entity.pdbx_description
1 polymer ?
#
loop_
_entity_poly.entity_id
_entity_poly.type
_entity_poly.pdbx_seq_one_letter_code
_entity_poly.pdbx_strand_id
1 'polypeptide(L)'
;MKFSKLMNKLNDLFGRRQREQKIRRKDLKMALKKIRHKQRELEQRLQTCDSELEAGRLKEKISILQAQRAKGVAFLKEMKKSKD
;
A
#
# COMPACT_ATOMS: atom_id res chain seq x y z
N MET A 1 20.35 -18.20 -21.92
CA MET A 1 19.04 -17.55 -21.62
C MET A 1 18.13 -17.75 -22.83
N LYS A 2 16.89 -18.23 -22.69
CA LYS A 2 15.97 -18.39 -23.84
C LYS A 2 15.66 -17.01 -24.47
N PHE A 3 15.56 -16.92 -25.80
CA PHE A 3 15.29 -15.70 -26.58
C PHE A 3 14.18 -14.80 -25.99
N SER A 4 13.09 -15.42 -25.50
CA SER A 4 11.98 -14.73 -24.84
C SER A 4 12.39 -13.93 -23.59
N LYS A 5 13.33 -14.44 -22.77
CA LYS A 5 13.85 -13.70 -21.60
C LYS A 5 14.66 -12.48 -22.02
N LEU A 6 15.37 -12.54 -23.15
CA LEU A 6 16.15 -11.42 -23.67
C LEU A 6 15.22 -10.33 -24.24
N MET A 7 14.23 -10.72 -25.04
CA MET A 7 13.24 -9.79 -25.60
C MET A 7 12.37 -9.14 -24.53
N ASN A 8 11.99 -9.88 -23.48
CA ASN A 8 11.30 -9.30 -22.33
C ASN A 8 12.16 -8.30 -21.58
N LYS A 9 13.46 -8.56 -21.42
CA LYS A 9 14.40 -7.59 -20.84
C LYS A 9 14.53 -6.34 -21.70
N LEU A 10 14.64 -6.48 -23.02
CA LEU A 10 14.70 -5.34 -23.95
C LEU A 10 13.40 -4.52 -23.91
N ASN A 11 12.23 -5.16 -23.92
CA ASN A 11 10.96 -4.48 -23.79
C ASN A 11 10.80 -3.79 -22.43
N ASP A 12 11.23 -4.42 -21.34
CA ASP A 12 11.31 -3.75 -20.02
C ASP A 12 12.28 -2.56 -20.06
N LEU A 13 13.35 -2.64 -20.87
CA LEU A 13 14.30 -1.55 -21.05
C LEU A 13 13.70 -0.36 -21.82
N PHE A 14 12.94 -0.60 -22.88
CA PHE A 14 12.30 0.47 -23.66
C PHE A 14 10.97 0.96 -23.06
N GLY A 15 10.31 0.15 -22.22
CA GLY A 15 9.00 0.42 -21.63
C GLY A 15 9.01 1.36 -20.42
N ARG A 16 9.29 2.65 -20.62
CA ARG A 16 9.30 3.68 -19.54
C ARG A 16 8.01 3.70 -18.72
N ARG A 17 6.85 3.67 -19.38
CA ARG A 17 5.53 3.65 -18.73
C ARG A 17 5.31 2.42 -17.85
N GLN A 18 5.79 1.25 -18.27
CA GLN A 18 5.65 0.01 -17.50
C GLN A 18 6.56 0.00 -16.27
N ARG A 19 7.79 0.54 -16.38
CA ARG A 19 8.68 0.71 -15.22
C ARG A 19 8.10 1.70 -14.21
N GLU A 20 7.60 2.84 -14.66
CA GLU A 20 6.98 3.85 -13.80
C GLU A 20 5.76 3.27 -13.05
N GLN A 21 4.90 2.50 -13.73
CA GLN A 21 3.80 1.80 -13.07
C GLN A 21 4.28 0.75 -12.05
N LYS A 22 5.33 -0.03 -12.37
CA LYS A 22 5.92 -1.01 -11.44
C LYS A 22 6.44 -0.31 -10.17
N ILE A 23 7.12 0.83 -10.32
CA ILE A 23 7.64 1.64 -9.22
C ILE A 23 6.50 2.19 -8.36
N ARG A 24 5.52 2.90 -8.97
CA ARG A 24 4.35 3.44 -8.26
C ARG A 24 3.60 2.36 -7.47
N ARG A 25 3.44 1.17 -8.05
CA ARG A 25 2.80 0.03 -7.37
C ARG A 25 3.62 -0.44 -6.16
N LYS A 26 4.95 -0.49 -6.29
CA LYS A 26 5.85 -0.86 -5.20
C LYS A 26 5.78 0.17 -4.07
N ASP A 27 5.83 1.44 -4.39
CA ASP A 27 5.79 2.54 -3.41
C ASP A 27 4.46 2.56 -2.66
N LEU A 28 3.34 2.40 -3.37
CA LEU A 28 2.03 2.30 -2.75
C LEU A 28 1.93 1.09 -1.80
N LYS A 29 2.44 -0.08 -2.20
CA LYS A 29 2.49 -1.24 -1.30
C LYS A 29 3.31 -0.97 -0.04
N MET A 30 4.44 -0.29 -0.16
CA MET A 30 5.28 0.08 0.99
C MET A 30 4.54 1.07 1.90
N ALA A 31 3.89 2.08 1.35
CA ALA A 31 3.09 3.04 2.11
C ALA A 31 1.94 2.34 2.86
N LEU A 32 1.21 1.44 2.21
CA LEU A 32 0.14 0.66 2.84
C LEU A 32 0.65 -0.28 3.95
N LYS A 33 1.88 -0.81 3.81
CA LYS A 33 2.52 -1.60 4.88
C LYS A 33 2.84 -0.73 6.10
N LYS A 34 3.33 0.50 5.89
CA LYS A 34 3.59 1.47 6.96
C LYS A 34 2.28 1.88 7.65
N ILE A 35 1.23 2.19 6.89
CA ILE A 35 -0.11 2.49 7.44
C ILE A 35 -0.62 1.34 8.31
N ARG A 36 -0.53 0.09 7.83
CA ARG A 36 -0.94 -1.09 8.61
C ARG A 36 -0.13 -1.24 9.90
N HIS A 37 1.18 -1.00 9.86
CA HIS A 37 2.00 -1.08 11.06
C HIS A 37 1.59 -0.01 12.06
N LYS A 38 1.39 1.22 11.59
CA LYS A 38 0.96 2.33 12.45
C LYS A 38 -0.42 2.10 13.06
N GLN A 39 -1.35 1.56 12.28
CA GLN A 39 -2.67 1.20 12.77
C GLN A 39 -2.56 0.21 13.94
N ARG A 40 -1.74 -0.85 13.80
CA ARG A 40 -1.52 -1.84 14.87
C ARG A 40 -0.89 -1.23 16.12
N GLU A 41 0.07 -0.32 15.98
CA GLU A 41 0.64 0.40 17.12
C GLU A 41 -0.43 1.21 17.86
N LEU A 42 -1.32 1.90 17.13
CA LEU A 42 -2.39 2.68 17.73
C LEU A 42 -3.44 1.79 18.40
N GLU A 43 -3.77 0.64 17.81
CA GLU A 43 -4.65 -0.37 18.41
C GLU A 43 -4.07 -0.93 19.71
N GLN A 44 -2.77 -1.23 19.74
CA GLN A 44 -2.07 -1.65 20.95
C GLN A 44 -2.08 -0.56 22.04
N ARG A 45 -1.81 0.69 21.67
CA ARG A 45 -1.89 1.82 22.60
C ARG A 45 -3.30 2.01 23.15
N LEU A 46 -4.32 1.80 22.32
CA LEU A 46 -5.71 1.91 22.73
C LEU A 46 -6.09 0.84 23.77
N GLN A 47 -5.50 -0.35 23.70
CA GLN A 47 -5.75 -1.42 24.68
C GLN A 47 -5.25 -1.10 26.08
N THR A 48 -4.21 -0.27 26.19
CA THR A 48 -3.59 0.12 27.46
C THR A 48 -3.89 1.59 27.82
N CYS A 49 -4.90 2.19 27.20
CA CYS A 49 -5.23 3.61 27.38
C CYS A 49 -6.35 3.75 28.41
N ASP A 50 -6.04 4.36 29.55
CA ASP A 50 -6.98 4.57 30.65
C ASP A 50 -7.78 5.88 30.51
N SER A 51 -7.36 6.78 29.61
CA SER A 51 -8.02 8.06 29.35
C SER A 51 -9.05 7.93 28.24
N GLU A 52 -10.33 8.18 28.55
CA GLU A 52 -11.41 8.16 27.55
C GLU A 52 -11.19 9.16 26.40
N LEU A 53 -10.64 10.34 26.71
CA LEU A 53 -10.38 11.39 25.72
C LEU A 53 -9.25 10.99 24.77
N GLU A 54 -8.19 10.38 25.28
CA GLU A 54 -7.12 9.85 24.45
C GLU A 54 -7.57 8.63 23.65
N ALA A 55 -8.37 7.74 24.24
CA ALA A 55 -8.97 6.61 23.56
C ALA A 55 -9.85 7.05 22.38
N GLY A 56 -10.63 8.12 22.52
CA GLY A 56 -11.39 8.73 21.43
C GLY A 56 -10.51 9.18 20.26
N ARG A 57 -9.42 9.91 20.57
CA ARG A 57 -8.44 10.36 19.55
C ARG A 57 -7.72 9.21 18.86
N LEU A 58 -7.41 8.14 19.60
CA LEU A 58 -6.79 6.93 19.04
C LEU A 58 -7.75 6.21 18.09
N LYS A 59 -9.02 6.03 18.48
CA LYS A 59 -10.06 5.44 17.63
C LYS A 59 -10.26 6.21 16.33
N GLU A 60 -10.30 7.54 16.40
CA GLU A 60 -10.42 8.40 15.22
C GLU A 60 -9.23 8.20 14.25
N LYS A 61 -8.00 8.25 14.78
CA LYS A 61 -6.79 8.00 13.97
C LYS A 61 -6.78 6.61 13.35
N ILE A 62 -7.20 5.58 14.08
CA ILE A 62 -7.31 4.21 13.57
C ILE A 62 -8.32 4.16 12.41
N SER A 63 -9.49 4.77 12.56
CA SER A 63 -10.52 4.83 11.52
C SER A 63 -10.03 5.49 10.24
N ILE A 64 -9.33 6.63 10.35
CA ILE A 64 -8.73 7.31 9.19
C ILE A 64 -7.73 6.40 8.49
N LEU A 65 -6.83 5.74 9.24
CA LEU A 65 -5.84 4.82 8.66
C LEU A 65 -6.50 3.62 7.98
N GLN A 66 -7.56 3.07 8.57
CA GLN A 66 -8.34 1.97 7.99
C GLN A 66 -8.98 2.39 6.65
N ALA A 67 -9.64 3.55 6.61
CA ALA A 67 -10.27 4.07 5.40
C ALA A 67 -9.25 4.33 4.28
N GLN A 68 -8.11 4.97 4.60
CA GLN A 68 -7.06 5.23 3.63
C GLN A 68 -6.42 3.93 3.11
N ARG A 69 -6.23 2.94 4.00
CA ARG A 69 -5.73 1.63 3.61
C ARG A 69 -6.69 0.91 2.66
N ALA A 70 -8.00 0.95 2.95
CA ALA A 70 -9.01 0.34 2.09
C ALA A 70 -8.99 0.96 0.68
N LYS A 71 -8.94 2.29 0.59
CA LYS A 71 -8.81 3.02 -0.68
C LYS A 71 -7.56 2.59 -1.45
N GLY A 72 -6.39 2.56 -0.81
CA GLY A 72 -5.15 2.17 -1.48
C GLY A 72 -5.12 0.69 -1.90
N VAL A 73 -5.77 -0.21 -1.16
CA VAL A 73 -5.93 -1.62 -1.57
C VAL A 73 -6.85 -1.75 -2.77
N ALA A 74 -7.96 -1.00 -2.83
CA ALA A 74 -8.85 -0.96 -3.99
C ALA A 74 -8.10 -0.49 -5.24
N PHE A 75 -7.35 0.62 -5.12
CA PHE A 75 -6.52 1.13 -6.21
C PHE A 75 -5.48 0.10 -6.70
N LEU A 76 -4.84 -0.63 -5.79
CA LEU A 76 -3.92 -1.72 -6.17
C LEU A 76 -4.60 -2.87 -6.93
N LYS A 77 -5.88 -3.14 -6.65
CA LYS A 77 -6.67 -4.14 -7.37
C LYS A 77 -7.03 -3.65 -8.77
N GLU A 78 -7.43 -2.39 -8.90
CA GLU A 78 -7.73 -1.75 -10.20
C GLU A 78 -6.49 -1.75 -11.10
N MET A 79 -5.34 -1.31 -10.58
CA MET A 79 -4.07 -1.36 -11.33
C MET A 79 -3.67 -2.78 -11.79
N LYS A 80 -4.16 -3.83 -11.13
CA LYS A 80 -3.92 -5.22 -11.54
C LYS A 80 -4.87 -5.62 -12.67
N LYS A 81 -6.13 -5.19 -12.62
CA LYS A 81 -7.14 -5.48 -13.66
C LYS A 81 -6.83 -4.76 -14.98
N SER A 82 -6.30 -3.54 -14.94
CA SER A 82 -5.91 -2.78 -16.16
C SER A 82 -4.69 -3.34 -16.90
N LYS A 83 -4.16 -4.49 -16.48
CA LYS A 83 -2.97 -5.15 -17.04
C LYS A 83 -3.29 -6.42 -17.83
N ASP A 84 -4.54 -6.89 -17.74
CA ASP A 84 -5.11 -7.94 -18.58
C ASP A 84 -5.88 -7.28 -19.74
#